data_AF-A0A9E3VAW6-F1
#
_entry.id   AF-A0A9E3VAW6-F1
#
_cell.length_a   1.000
_cell.length_b   1.000
_cell.length_c   1.000
_cell.angle_alpha   90.00
_cell.angle_beta   90.00
_cell.angle_gamma   90.00
#
_symmetry.space_group_name_H-M   'P 1'
#
loop_
_entity.id
_entity.type
_entity.pdbx_description
1 polymer ?
#
loop_
_entity_poly.entity_id
_entity_poly.type
_entity_poly.pdbx_seq_one_letter_code
_entity_poly.pdbx_strand_id
1 'polypeptide(L)' 'MPKVKTQEEKLWGAAVVKASFALRDALESPAFKGIYPGLLRDLGVSAEDVDAFLEKNRARVEQAAKGGKPDDS' A
#
# COMPACT_ATOMS: atom_id res chain seq x y z
N MET A 1 19.48 -10.80 10.30
CA MET A 1 18.12 -11.00 10.89
C MET A 1 17.13 -10.24 10.01
N PRO A 2 16.01 -10.83 9.58
CA PRO A 2 14.99 -10.08 8.87
C PRO A 2 14.46 -8.97 9.80
N LYS A 3 14.51 -7.72 9.34
CA LYS A 3 13.96 -6.57 10.08
C LYS A 3 12.45 -6.78 10.19
N VAL A 4 11.93 -6.87 11.41
CA VAL A 4 10.47 -6.91 11.64
C VAL A 4 9.91 -5.56 11.20
N LYS A 5 9.08 -5.57 10.17
CA LYS A 5 8.42 -4.35 9.68
C LYS A 5 7.52 -3.79 10.78
N THR A 6 7.66 -2.50 11.04
CA THR A 6 6.76 -1.75 11.94
C THR A 6 5.34 -1.71 11.39
N GLN A 7 4.38 -1.38 12.25
CA GLN A 7 2.98 -1.22 11.83
C GLN A 7 2.84 -0.17 10.71
N GLU A 8 3.60 0.92 10.81
CA GLU A 8 3.61 1.97 9.79
C GLU A 8 4.16 1.47 8.45
N GLU A 9 5.27 0.72 8.44
CA GLU A 9 5.82 0.15 7.20
C GLU A 9 4.87 -0.85 6.53
N LYS A 10 4.09 -1.58 7.33
CA LYS A 10 3.05 -2.49 6.83
C LYS A 10 1.92 -1.71 6.16
N LEU A 11 1.39 -0.69 6.84
CA LEU A 11 0.35 0.19 6.30
C LEU A 11 0.82 0.91 5.05
N TRP A 12 2.06 1.41 5.06
CA TRP A 12 2.70 2.04 3.92
C TRP A 12 2.74 1.10 2.71
N GLY A 13 3.23 -0.12 2.88
CA GLY A 13 3.27 -1.11 1.79
C GLY A 13 1.90 -1.39 1.20
N ALA A 14 0.89 -1.61 2.04
CA ALA A 14 -0.49 -1.84 1.59
C ALA A 14 -1.11 -0.60 0.91
N ALA A 15 -0.86 0.60 1.43
CA ALA A 15 -1.35 1.85 0.88
C ALA A 15 -0.74 2.14 -0.50
N VAL A 16 0.56 1.93 -0.66
CA VAL A 16 1.26 2.12 -1.95
C VAL A 16 0.72 1.15 -3.00
N VAL A 17 0.44 -0.11 -2.64
CA VAL A 17 -0.21 -1.07 -3.55
C VAL A 17 -1.60 -0.56 -3.95
N LYS A 18 -2.47 -0.23 -2.98
CA LYS A 18 -3.82 0.28 -3.26
C LYS A 18 -3.78 1.52 -4.17
N ALA A 19 -2.91 2.49 -3.87
CA ALA A 19 -2.73 3.68 -4.68
C ALA A 19 -2.20 3.38 -6.08
N SER A 20 -1.28 2.42 -6.25
CA SER A 20 -0.74 2.04 -7.56
C SER A 20 -1.82 1.47 -8.48
N PHE A 21 -2.75 0.68 -7.93
CA PHE A 21 -3.90 0.19 -8.68
C PHE A 21 -4.95 1.28 -8.91
N ALA A 22 -5.19 2.17 -7.93
CA ALA A 22 -6.08 3.31 -8.07
C ALA A 22 -5.65 4.26 -9.21
N LEU A 23 -4.36 4.56 -9.32
CA LEU A 23 -3.80 5.41 -10.39
C LEU A 23 -3.98 4.82 -11.79
N ARG A 24 -4.14 3.50 -11.89
CA ARG A 24 -4.36 2.77 -13.15
C ARG A 24 -5.84 2.45 -13.39
N ASP A 25 -6.73 3.00 -12.56
CA ASP A 25 -8.17 2.68 -12.55
C ASP A 25 -8.44 1.16 -12.44
N ALA A 26 -7.57 0.45 -11.71
CA ALA A 26 -7.52 -1.01 -11.67
C ALA A 26 -7.95 -1.60 -10.31
N LEU A 27 -8.59 -0.82 -9.44
CA LEU A 27 -9.12 -1.30 -8.16
C LEU A 27 -10.21 -2.36 -8.34
N GLU A 28 -10.96 -2.26 -9.43
CA GLU A 28 -12.01 -3.24 -9.77
C GLU A 28 -11.45 -4.49 -10.46
N SER A 29 -10.17 -4.47 -10.84
CA SER A 29 -9.52 -5.55 -11.57
C SER A 29 -9.47 -6.85 -10.75
N PRO A 30 -9.67 -8.02 -11.38
CA PRO A 30 -9.52 -9.31 -10.72
C PRO A 30 -8.12 -9.50 -10.11
N ALA A 31 -7.09 -8.88 -10.69
CA ALA A 31 -5.74 -8.91 -10.13
C ALA A 31 -5.68 -8.27 -8.74
N PHE A 32 -6.25 -7.06 -8.58
CA PHE A 32 -6.29 -6.37 -7.29
C PHE A 32 -7.14 -7.13 -6.28
N LYS A 33 -8.36 -7.52 -6.67
CA LYS A 33 -9.29 -8.25 -5.80
C LYS A 33 -8.73 -9.61 -5.36
N GLY A 34 -7.89 -10.24 -6.17
CA GLY A 34 -7.23 -11.51 -5.83
C GLY A 34 -6.03 -11.36 -4.88
N ILE A 35 -5.19 -10.34 -5.08
CA ILE A 35 -3.94 -10.21 -4.29
C ILE A 35 -4.11 -9.37 -3.02
N TYR A 36 -4.93 -8.32 -3.07
CA TYR A 36 -4.98 -7.31 -2.02
C TYR A 36 -5.48 -7.85 -0.67
N PRO A 37 -6.53 -8.68 -0.61
CA PRO A 37 -6.94 -9.30 0.65
C PRO A 37 -5.86 -10.21 1.25
N GLY A 38 -5.12 -10.93 0.41
CA GLY A 38 -4.00 -11.77 0.84
C GLY A 38 -2.83 -10.94 1.39
N LEU A 39 -2.53 -9.82 0.75
CA LEU A 39 -1.51 -8.86 1.20
C LEU A 39 -1.87 -8.27 2.58
N LEU A 40 -3.13 -7.84 2.77
CA LEU A 40 -3.59 -7.31 4.06
C LEU A 40 -3.42 -8.34 5.18
N ARG A 41 -3.77 -9.60 4.90
CA ARG A 41 -3.61 -10.71 5.85
C ARG A 41 -2.14 -10.98 6.19
N ASP A 42 -1.26 -10.98 5.19
CA ASP A 42 0.18 -11.19 5.38
C ASP A 42 0.82 -10.10 6.25
N LEU A 43 0.41 -8.85 6.00
CA LEU A 43 0.87 -7.70 6.77
C LEU A 43 0.23 -7.61 8.16
N GLY A 44 -0.94 -8.24 8.34
CA GLY A 44 -1.73 -8.18 9.57
C GLY A 44 -2.35 -6.80 9.78
N VAL A 45 -2.84 -6.18 8.71
CA VAL A 45 -3.47 -4.85 8.72
C VAL A 45 -4.86 -4.90 8.10
N SER A 46 -5.76 -4.02 8.53
CA SER A 46 -7.12 -3.95 7.99
C SER A 46 -7.19 -2.99 6.81
N ALA A 47 -8.16 -3.20 5.92
CA ALA A 47 -8.42 -2.27 4.82
C ALA A 47 -8.76 -0.85 5.34
N GLU A 48 -9.46 -0.76 6.47
CA GLU A 48 -9.82 0.49 7.15
C GLU A 48 -8.59 1.26 7.64
N ASP A 49 -7.64 0.58 8.29
CA ASP A 49 -6.38 1.21 8.73
C ASP A 49 -5.57 1.73 7.55
N VAL A 50 -5.55 0.99 6.44
CA VAL A 50 -4.86 1.39 5.22
C VAL A 50 -5.54 2.59 4.58
N ASP A 51 -6.87 2.65 4.59
CA ASP A 51 -7.62 3.81 4.07
C ASP A 51 -7.33 5.06 4.89
N ALA A 52 -7.44 4.97 6.22
CA ALA A 52 -7.10 6.07 7.13
C ALA A 52 -5.63 6.52 6.99
N PHE A 53 -4.71 5.57 6.78
CA PHE A 53 -3.31 5.88 6.51
C PHE A 53 -3.12 6.60 5.18
N LEU A 54 -3.81 6.14 4.13
CA LEU A 54 -3.77 6.71 2.79
C LEU A 54 -4.36 8.12 2.78
N GLU A 55 -5.46 8.38 3.49
CA GLU A 55 -6.02 9.72 3.62
C GLU A 55 -5.03 10.70 4.26
N LYS A 56 -4.37 10.28 5.35
CA LYS A 56 -3.37 11.10 6.06
C LYS A 56 -2.08 11.30 5.28
N ASN A 57 -1.67 10.32 4.47
CA ASN A 57 -0.39 10.30 3.78
C ASN A 57 -0.53 10.38 2.26
N ARG A 58 -1.69 10.85 1.76
CA ARG A 58 -2.10 10.72 0.36
C ARG A 58 -1.00 11.13 -0.61
N ALA A 59 -0.44 12.33 -0.44
CA ALA A 59 0.61 12.86 -1.31
C ALA A 59 1.86 11.96 -1.36
N ARG A 60 2.34 11.47 -0.20
CA ARG A 60 3.54 10.61 -0.13
C ARG A 60 3.27 9.23 -0.74
N VAL A 61 2.11 8.66 -0.47
CA VAL A 61 1.71 7.34 -0.98
C VAL A 61 1.50 7.38 -2.50
N GLU A 62 0.83 8.41 -3.02
CA GLU A 62 0.65 8.61 -4.46
C GLU A 62 1.99 8.80 -5.18
N GLN A 63 2.92 9.55 -4.60
CA GLN A 63 4.26 9.73 -5.17
C GLN A 63 5.03 8.41 -5.26
N ALA A 64 5.01 7.61 -4.20
CA ALA A 64 5.64 6.28 -4.20
C ALA A 64 4.95 5.35 -5.22
N ALA A 65 3.63 5.36 -5.29
CA ALA A 65 2.84 4.55 -6.22
C ALA A 65 3.07 4.91 -7.70
N LYS A 66 3.41 6.18 -8.00
CA LYS A 66 3.74 6.65 -9.37
C LYS A 66 5.09 6.13 -9.89
N GLY A 67 5.89 5.43 -9.08
CA GLY A 67 7.19 4.90 -9.49
C GLY A 67 8.39 5.61 -8.86
N GLY A 68 8.18 6.40 -7.81
CA GLY A 68 9.27 6.81 -6.94
C GLY A 68 9.81 5.59 -6.19
N LYS A 69 10.86 4.95 -6.72
CA LYS A 69 11.85 4.35 -5.82
C LYS A 69 12.14 5.41 -4.75
N PRO A 70 12.15 5.08 -3.45
CA PRO A 70 12.96 5.88 -2.55
C PRO A 70 14.38 5.75 -3.11
N ASP A 71 14.81 6.78 -3.84
CA ASP A 71 16.23 6.97 -4.10
C ASP A 71 16.81 7.23 -2.71
N ASP A 72 17.46 6.19 -2.19
CA ASP A 72 18.34 6.28 -1.05
C ASP A 72 19.48 7.22 -1.49
N SER A 73 19.29 8.52 -1.29
CA SER A 73 20.29 9.55 -1.58
C SER A 73 20.25 10.69 -0.56
#